data_AF-A0A455AVC6-F1
#
_entry.id   AF-A0A455AVC6-F1
#
_cell.length_a   1.000
_cell.length_b   1.000
_cell.length_c   1.000
_cell.angle_alpha   90.00
_cell.angle_beta   90.00
_cell.angle_gamma   90.00
#
_symmetry.space_group_name_H-M   'P 1'
#
loop_
_entity.id
_entity.type
_entity.pdbx_description
1 polymer ?
#
loop_
_entity_poly.entity_id
_entity_poly.type
_entity_poly.pdbx_seq_one_letter_code
_entity_poly.pdbx_strand_id
1 'polypeptide(L)' 'MIQELAELLEEEKLSCVPVLIFANKQDLLTAAPASEIAEGLNLHTIRDRVWQIQSCSALTGEGVQDGMNWVCKNVNAKKK' A
#
# COMPACT_ATOMS: atom_id res chain seq x y z
N MET A 1 -1.88 8.09 -12.27
CA MET A 1 -1.44 7.19 -11.18
C MET A 1 -1.46 7.90 -9.83
N ILE A 2 -0.69 8.98 -9.64
CA ILE A 2 -0.76 9.80 -8.41
C ILE A 2 -2.17 10.37 -8.22
N GLN A 3 -2.75 10.93 -9.28
CA GLN A 3 -4.09 11.52 -9.26
C GLN A 3 -5.18 10.50 -8.87
N GLU A 4 -5.23 9.35 -9.55
CA GLU A 4 -6.17 8.26 -9.21
C GLU A 4 -6.09 7.82 -7.75
N LEU A 5 -4.87 7.67 -7.22
CA LEU A 5 -4.69 7.31 -5.80
C LEU A 5 -5.17 8.43 -4.89
N ALA A 6 -4.83 9.68 -5.19
CA ALA A 6 -5.28 10.82 -4.39
C ALA A 6 -6.81 10.95 -4.37
N GLU A 7 -7.44 10.88 -5.54
CA GLU A 7 -8.91 10.91 -5.67
C GLU A 7 -9.57 9.79 -4.88
N LEU A 8 -9.03 8.56 -4.95
CA LEU A 8 -9.53 7.44 -4.15
C LEU A 8 -9.36 7.67 -2.63
N LEU A 9 -8.26 8.29 -2.21
CA LEU A 9 -8.01 8.57 -0.79
C LEU A 9 -8.92 9.68 -0.23
N GLU A 10 -9.38 10.60 -1.07
CA GLU A 10 -10.30 11.69 -0.72
C GLU A 10 -11.75 11.23 -0.54
N GLU A 11 -12.11 10.03 -1.01
CA GLU A 11 -13.43 9.43 -0.81
C GLU A 11 -13.78 9.30 0.68
N GLU A 12 -14.86 9.96 1.11
CA GLU A 12 -15.28 10.02 2.51
C GLU A 12 -15.51 8.61 3.12
N LYS A 13 -16.01 7.68 2.29
CA LYS A 13 -16.23 6.27 2.68
C LYS A 13 -14.95 5.52 3.03
N LEU A 14 -13.80 6.01 2.54
CA LEU A 14 -12.49 5.44 2.80
C LEU A 14 -11.73 6.21 3.88
N SER A 15 -12.33 7.24 4.48
CA SER A 15 -11.73 8.04 5.55
C SER A 15 -11.17 7.17 6.67
N CYS A 16 -9.94 7.47 7.06
CA CYS A 16 -9.16 6.75 8.07
C CYS A 16 -8.90 5.26 7.77
N VAL A 17 -9.37 4.66 6.67
CA VAL A 17 -9.23 3.21 6.39
C VAL A 17 -7.76 2.89 6.10
N PRO A 18 -7.15 1.86 6.73
CA PRO A 18 -5.77 1.46 6.43
C PRO A 18 -5.54 1.16 4.95
N VAL A 19 -4.42 1.61 4.39
CA VAL A 19 -4.07 1.41 2.98
C VAL A 19 -2.83 0.55 2.84
N LEU A 20 -2.95 -0.58 2.12
CA LEU A 20 -1.82 -1.40 1.72
C LEU A 20 -1.56 -1.20 0.23
N ILE A 21 -0.33 -0.84 -0.12
CA ILE A 21 0.14 -0.73 -1.49
C ILE A 21 1.08 -1.90 -1.76
N PHE A 22 0.80 -2.68 -2.79
CA PHE A 22 1.74 -3.70 -3.27
C PHE A 22 2.63 -3.12 -4.36
N ALA A 23 3.93 -2.99 -4.07
CA ALA A 23 4.96 -2.78 -5.07
C ALA A 23 5.23 -4.12 -5.77
N ASN A 24 4.36 -4.46 -6.72
CA ASN A 24 4.33 -5.77 -7.38
C ASN A 24 5.40 -5.89 -8.49
N LYS A 25 5.64 -7.12 -8.93
CA LYS A 25 6.59 -7.53 -9.99
C LYS A 25 8.07 -7.40 -9.59
N GLN A 26 8.38 -7.51 -8.30
CA GLN A 26 9.76 -7.42 -7.81
C GLN A 26 10.65 -8.60 -8.24
N ASP A 27 10.06 -9.61 -8.89
CA ASP A 27 10.79 -10.67 -9.60
C ASP A 27 11.52 -10.16 -10.86
N LEU A 28 11.14 -9.00 -11.40
CA LEU A 28 11.79 -8.40 -12.56
C LEU A 28 13.00 -7.56 -12.14
N LEU A 29 14.14 -7.77 -12.78
CA LEU A 29 15.36 -6.96 -12.56
C LEU A 29 15.16 -5.46 -12.85
N THR A 30 14.16 -5.12 -13.66
CA THR A 30 13.81 -3.74 -14.02
C THR A 30 12.76 -3.12 -13.11
N ALA A 31 12.32 -3.82 -12.06
CA ALA A 31 11.30 -3.31 -11.16
C ALA A 31 11.86 -2.16 -10.32
N ALA A 32 11.07 -1.09 -10.17
CA ALA A 32 11.39 -0.01 -9.26
C ALA A 32 11.31 -0.52 -7.80
N PRO A 33 12.24 -0.14 -6.91
CA PRO A 33 12.14 -0.45 -5.49
C PRO A 33 10.89 0.16 -4.86
N ALA A 34 10.37 -0.49 -3.82
CA ALA A 34 9.21 0.03 -3.08
C ALA A 34 9.43 1.45 -2.52
N SER A 35 10.66 1.79 -2.11
CA SER A 35 10.98 3.15 -1.64
C SER A 35 10.79 4.21 -2.71
N GLU A 36 11.25 3.95 -3.94
CA GLU A 36 11.10 4.88 -5.07
C GLU A 36 9.63 5.03 -5.47
N ILE A 37 8.87 3.92 -5.45
CA ILE A 37 7.41 3.96 -5.69
C ILE A 37 6.70 4.79 -4.61
N ALA A 38 7.09 4.64 -3.34
CA ALA A 38 6.50 5.40 -2.25
C ALA A 38 6.76 6.91 -2.36
N GLU A 39 7.95 7.29 -2.82
CA GLU A 39 8.30 8.68 -3.13
C GLU A 39 7.50 9.19 -4.33
N GLY A 40 7.47 8.44 -5.43
CA GLY A 40 6.73 8.81 -6.64
C GLY A 40 5.22 8.94 -6.43
N LEU A 41 4.63 8.17 -5.50
CA LEU A 41 3.23 8.27 -5.10
C LEU A 41 2.98 9.28 -3.98
N ASN A 42 4.02 9.93 -3.46
CA ASN A 42 3.95 10.84 -2.32
C ASN A 42 3.27 10.24 -1.08
N LEU A 43 3.46 8.94 -0.79
CA LEU A 43 2.75 8.27 0.31
C LEU A 43 3.02 8.91 1.68
N HIS A 44 4.19 9.55 1.83
CA HIS A 44 4.56 10.29 3.03
C HIS A 44 3.66 11.49 3.35
N THR A 45 2.85 11.98 2.41
CA THR A 45 1.90 13.08 2.61
C THR A 45 0.58 12.62 3.22
N ILE A 46 0.30 11.31 3.21
CA ILE A 46 -0.89 10.72 3.82
C ILE A 46 -0.76 10.79 5.35
N ARG A 47 -1.69 11.52 6.00
CA ARG A 47 -1.67 11.76 7.46
C ARG A 47 -2.91 11.28 8.20
N ASP A 48 -4.00 11.04 7.49
CA ASP A 48 -5.32 10.73 8.05
C ASP A 48 -5.54 9.23 8.30
N ARG A 49 -4.64 8.38 7.81
CA ARG A 49 -4.70 6.92 7.93
C ARG A 49 -3.30 6.30 7.97
N VAL A 50 -3.23 5.10 8.51
CA VAL A 50 -2.02 4.28 8.43
C VAL A 50 -1.90 3.67 7.04
N TRP A 51 -0.66 3.58 6.55
CA TRP A 51 -0.37 2.95 5.27
C TRP A 51 0.89 2.10 5.35
N GLN A 52 0.99 1.13 4.45
CA GLN A 52 2.21 0.36 4.21
C GLN A 52 2.39 0.13 2.72
N ILE A 53 3.63 0.20 2.25
CA ILE A 53 4.02 -0.33 0.97
C ILE A 53 4.77 -1.65 1.17
N GLN A 54 4.42 -2.68 0.41
CA GLN A 54 5.00 -4.01 0.49
C GLN A 54 5.54 -4.42 -0.88
N SER A 55 6.84 -4.64 -0.96
CA SER A 55 7.45 -5.33 -2.11
C SER A 55 6.85 -6.72 -2.23
N CYS A 56 6.39 -7.09 -3.42
CA CYS A 56 5.88 -8.43 -3.67
C CYS A 56 6.07 -8.90 -5.12
N SER A 57 5.90 -10.20 -5.32
CA SER A 57 5.66 -10.79 -6.63
C SER A 57 4.42 -11.66 -6.57
N ALA A 58 3.38 -11.27 -7.31
CA ALA A 58 2.18 -12.09 -7.45
C ALA A 58 2.45 -13.42 -8.18
N LEU A 59 3.53 -13.50 -8.96
CA LEU A 59 3.91 -14.71 -9.69
C LEU A 59 4.52 -15.76 -8.76
N THR A 60 5.43 -15.34 -7.88
CA THR A 60 6.11 -16.26 -6.93
C THR A 60 5.40 -16.37 -5.59
N GLY A 61 4.52 -15.42 -5.27
CA GLY A 61 3.83 -15.28 -3.99
C GLY A 61 4.64 -14.54 -2.91
N GLU A 62 5.89 -14.15 -3.20
CA GLU A 62 6.75 -13.45 -2.24
C GLU A 62 6.13 -12.12 -1.79
N GLY A 63 6.17 -11.84 -0.49
CA GLY A 63 5.69 -10.60 0.12
C GLY A 63 4.17 -10.42 0.18
N VAL A 64 3.39 -11.25 -0.52
CA VAL A 64 1.92 -11.16 -0.54
C VAL A 64 1.33 -11.45 0.85
N GLN A 65 1.78 -12.55 1.47
CA GLN A 65 1.29 -12.95 2.80
C GLN A 65 1.63 -11.89 3.87
N ASP A 66 2.81 -11.28 3.79
CA ASP A 66 3.24 -10.24 4.74
C ASP A 66 2.37 -8.99 4.65
N GLY A 67 2.10 -8.52 3.42
CA GLY A 67 1.18 -7.40 3.19
C GLY A 67 -0.23 -7.71 3.71
N MET A 68 -0.76 -8.90 3.39
CA MET A 68 -2.07 -9.31 3.87
C MET A 68 -2.13 -9.41 5.41
N ASN A 69 -1.09 -9.95 6.05
CA ASN A 69 -1.00 -9.99 7.50
C ASN A 69 -1.02 -8.59 8.11
N TRP A 70 -0.33 -7.62 7.50
CA TRP A 70 -0.37 -6.23 7.96
C TRP A 70 -1.78 -5.64 7.85
N VAL A 71 -2.47 -5.81 6.72
CA VAL A 71 -3.81 -5.23 6.54
C VAL A 71 -4.81 -5.86 7.50
N CYS A 72 -4.78 -7.18 7.69
CA CYS A 72 -5.64 -7.88 8.63
C CYS A 72 -5.45 -7.39 10.08
N LYS A 73 -4.22 -7.07 10.49
CA LYS A 73 -3.94 -6.50 11.82
C LYS A 73 -4.54 -5.09 11.96
N ASN A 74 -4.35 -4.24 10.96
CA ASN A 74 -4.73 -2.83 11.04
C ASN A 74 -6.24 -2.59 10.83
N VAL A 75 -6.91 -3.41 10.01
CA VAL A 75 -8.38 -3.34 9.83
C VAL A 75 -9.11 -3.74 11.11
N ASN A 76 -8.62 -4.75 11.83
CA ASN A 76 -9.23 -5.21 13.08
C ASN A 76 -8.98 -4.27 14.27
N ALA A 77 -7.92 -3.45 14.23
CA ALA A 77 -7.62 -2.49 15.29
C ALA A 77 -8.73 -1.43 15.48
N LYS A 78 -9.56 -1.17 14.45
CA LYS A 78 -10.68 -0.23 14.49
C LYS A 78 -11.97 -0.77 15.10
N LYS A 79 -12.07 -2.05 15.45
CA LYS A 79 -13.29 -2.66 16.02
C LYS A 79 -13.40 -2.51 17.55
N LYS A 80 -12.82 -1.46 18.15
CA LYS A 80 -12.96 -1.15 19.58
C LYS A 80 -13.72 0.13 19.80
#